data_AF-A0A433PIJ4-F1
#
_entry.id   AF-A0A433PIJ4-F1
#
_cell.length_a   1.000
_cell.length_b   1.000
_cell.length_c   1.000
_cell.angle_alpha   90.00
_cell.angle_beta   90.00
_cell.angle_gamma   90.00
#
_symmetry.space_group_name_H-M   'P 1'
#
loop_
_entity.id
_entity.type
_entity.pdbx_description
1 polymer ?
#
loop_
_entity_poly.entity_id
_entity_poly.type
_entity_poly.pdbx_seq_one_letter_code
_entity_poly.pdbx_strand_id
1 'polypeptide(L)'
;MGSFPASTRKLLSSQWTTAINTTKRFSRRGVLINLPCAELGIAALKINNPEKRTAVEMYPGMGVWSTALACAGFKRVLAIEAMNSLQGPLKQTAALSEGIIEIVTADPYVWETYSNLKDPSWLGEPQEDSWEHVHPDLFYTGTIPATGKGELLLAQLYGCIFNRAAMFQFGRVPMAVWCSATTINKIMAVPGNMSRCKLTLVAEACTTSEVVLEARTSDFYPQYEYQLLKITPLSTPVVKAPWDTFEYVIRHLMVAKKQKLSKIIKGLGPGAEIILTRIDFDPDTIIGEMTLSQFDAVALRFDEWPLKPLDLIEDIYTVELANRSQKRR
;
A
#
# COMPACT_ATOMS: atom_id res chain seq x y z
N MET A 1 13.79 -24.38 15.03
CA MET A 1 12.41 -24.52 14.54
C MET A 1 12.04 -23.19 13.91
N GLY A 2 11.57 -23.05 12.67
CA GLY A 2 11.38 -24.03 11.61
C GLY A 2 11.88 -23.43 10.29
N SER A 3 12.84 -24.12 9.67
CA SER A 3 13.05 -24.00 8.24
C SER A 3 12.34 -25.19 7.62
N PHE A 4 11.52 -24.99 6.58
CA PHE A 4 11.03 -26.11 5.79
C PHE A 4 12.21 -27.02 5.40
N PRO A 5 12.15 -28.34 5.63
CA PRO A 5 13.19 -29.26 5.22
C PRO A 5 13.51 -29.10 3.72
N ALA A 6 14.75 -29.38 3.32
CA ALA A 6 15.18 -29.25 1.93
C ALA A 6 14.29 -30.06 0.96
N SER A 7 13.80 -31.22 1.41
CA SER A 7 12.81 -32.05 0.70
C SER A 7 11.48 -31.30 0.47
N THR A 8 10.95 -30.64 1.50
CA THR A 8 9.72 -29.85 1.42
C THR A 8 9.89 -28.62 0.51
N ARG A 9 11.03 -27.93 0.57
CA ARG A 9 11.33 -26.80 -0.33
C ARG A 9 11.36 -27.23 -1.80
N LYS A 10 11.95 -28.39 -2.10
CA LYS A 10 11.98 -28.96 -3.45
C LYS A 10 10.57 -29.33 -3.93
N LEU A 11 9.74 -29.88 -3.05
CA LEU A 11 8.35 -30.21 -3.33
C LEU A 11 7.53 -28.95 -3.67
N LEU A 12 7.63 -27.91 -2.84
CA LEU A 12 6.97 -26.61 -3.06
C LEU A 12 7.36 -25.99 -4.40
N SER A 13 8.66 -25.95 -4.71
CA SER A 13 9.14 -25.41 -5.99
C SER A 13 8.58 -26.17 -7.20
N SER A 14 8.50 -27.51 -7.11
CA SER A 14 7.87 -28.32 -8.15
C SER A 14 6.37 -28.04 -8.27
N GLN A 15 5.66 -27.90 -7.16
CA GLN A 15 4.22 -27.58 -7.15
C GLN A 15 3.94 -26.23 -7.78
N TRP A 16 4.73 -25.21 -7.45
CA TRP A 16 4.57 -23.89 -8.04
C TRP A 16 4.83 -23.91 -9.55
N THR A 17 5.88 -24.59 -9.99
CA THR A 17 6.16 -24.77 -11.43
C THR A 17 4.99 -25.44 -12.16
N THR A 18 4.45 -26.52 -11.60
CA THR A 18 3.27 -27.20 -12.16
C THR A 18 2.06 -26.28 -12.22
N ALA A 19 1.77 -25.56 -11.13
CA ALA A 19 0.61 -24.69 -11.07
C ALA A 19 0.70 -23.47 -12.01
N ILE A 20 1.89 -22.93 -12.26
CA ILE A 20 2.11 -21.93 -13.33
C ILE A 20 1.76 -22.53 -14.71
N ASN A 21 2.22 -23.76 -14.97
CA ASN A 21 2.04 -24.42 -16.25
C ASN A 21 0.60 -24.89 -16.52
N THR A 22 -0.13 -25.33 -15.50
CA THR A 22 -1.55 -25.73 -15.62
C THR A 22 -2.47 -24.52 -15.65
N THR A 23 -2.08 -23.45 -14.98
CA THR A 23 -2.86 -22.22 -14.86
C THR A 23 -2.35 -21.16 -15.82
N LYS A 24 -2.20 -21.51 -17.11
CA LYS A 24 -1.80 -20.61 -18.23
C LYS A 24 -2.66 -19.33 -18.39
N ARG A 25 -3.57 -19.08 -17.47
CA ARG A 25 -4.50 -17.95 -17.37
C ARG A 25 -4.46 -17.28 -15.99
N PHE A 26 -3.31 -17.23 -15.30
CA PHE A 26 -3.25 -16.31 -14.18
C PHE A 26 -3.53 -14.89 -14.66
N SER A 27 -4.31 -14.18 -13.83
CA SER A 27 -4.73 -12.82 -14.08
C SER A 27 -3.54 -11.91 -14.35
N ARG A 28 -3.80 -10.68 -14.83
CA ARG A 28 -2.79 -9.63 -14.96
C ARG A 28 -2.03 -9.33 -13.65
N ARG A 29 -2.38 -9.93 -12.49
CA ARG A 29 -1.69 -9.77 -11.21
C ARG A 29 -0.38 -10.57 -11.20
N GLY A 30 0.73 -9.88 -10.95
CA GLY A 30 2.03 -10.51 -10.71
C GLY A 30 2.02 -11.34 -9.43
N VAL A 31 2.62 -12.52 -9.49
CA VAL A 31 2.76 -13.46 -8.39
C VAL A 31 4.24 -13.80 -8.22
N LEU A 32 4.77 -13.71 -7.00
CA LEU A 32 6.14 -14.13 -6.70
C LEU A 32 6.24 -15.66 -6.84
N ILE A 33 7.21 -16.14 -7.61
CA ILE A 33 7.39 -17.57 -7.94
C ILE A 33 8.77 -18.12 -7.54
N ASN A 34 9.69 -17.26 -7.09
CA ASN A 34 11.05 -17.64 -6.74
C ASN A 34 11.32 -17.52 -5.23
N LEU A 35 11.39 -18.65 -4.52
CA LEU A 35 11.63 -18.69 -3.08
C LEU A 35 12.96 -18.09 -2.63
N PRO A 36 14.11 -18.37 -3.28
CA PRO A 36 15.35 -17.64 -3.01
C PRO A 36 15.21 -16.11 -3.02
N CYS A 37 14.45 -15.53 -3.96
CA CYS A 37 14.19 -14.08 -3.98
C CYS A 37 13.36 -13.64 -2.75
N ALA A 38 12.34 -14.43 -2.39
CA ALA A 38 11.54 -14.21 -1.19
C ALA A 38 12.39 -14.27 0.09
N GLU A 39 13.25 -15.27 0.24
CA GLU A 39 14.14 -15.43 1.40
C GLU A 39 15.15 -14.29 1.51
N LEU A 40 15.72 -13.84 0.39
CA LEU A 40 16.56 -12.64 0.34
C LEU A 40 15.81 -11.39 0.79
N GLY A 41 14.57 -11.22 0.33
CA GLY A 41 13.71 -10.10 0.72
C GLY A 41 13.44 -10.07 2.23
N ILE A 42 13.06 -11.21 2.82
CA ILE A 42 12.85 -11.32 4.26
C ILE A 42 14.14 -11.02 5.05
N ALA A 43 15.27 -11.59 4.64
CA ALA A 43 16.55 -11.33 5.30
C ALA A 43 16.93 -9.84 5.26
N ALA A 44 16.70 -9.17 4.13
CA ALA A 44 17.00 -7.76 3.95
C ALA A 44 16.11 -6.83 4.79
N LEU A 45 14.88 -7.24 5.12
CA LEU A 45 13.97 -6.47 5.99
C LEU A 45 14.45 -6.38 7.44
N LYS A 46 15.32 -7.30 7.90
CA LYS A 46 15.86 -7.36 9.27
C LYS A 46 14.75 -7.30 10.33
N ILE A 47 13.72 -8.14 10.17
CA ILE A 47 12.58 -8.19 11.09
C ILE A 47 13.03 -8.75 12.44
N ASN A 48 12.76 -8.00 13.51
CA ASN A 48 13.10 -8.39 14.87
C ASN A 48 12.04 -9.32 15.46
N ASN A 49 12.49 -10.37 16.15
CA ASN A 49 11.65 -11.33 16.88
C ASN A 49 10.49 -11.93 16.05
N PRO A 50 10.73 -12.47 14.84
CA PRO A 50 9.67 -13.06 14.01
C PRO A 50 8.90 -14.17 14.75
N GLU A 51 9.54 -14.91 15.65
CA GLU A 51 8.93 -15.97 16.46
C GLU A 51 7.83 -15.50 17.42
N LYS A 52 7.68 -14.19 17.59
CA LYS A 52 6.58 -13.57 18.35
C LYS A 52 5.52 -12.92 17.46
N ARG A 53 5.79 -12.80 16.15
CA ARG A 53 4.98 -12.02 15.22
C ARG A 53 3.99 -12.86 14.43
N THR A 54 2.82 -12.27 14.18
CA THR A 54 1.87 -12.69 13.16
C THR A 54 2.06 -11.82 11.91
N ALA A 55 2.40 -12.44 10.80
CA ALA A 55 2.36 -11.78 9.49
C ALA A 55 0.94 -11.83 8.94
N VAL A 56 0.40 -10.69 8.53
CA VAL A 56 -0.87 -10.61 7.79
C VAL A 56 -0.54 -10.28 6.34
N GLU A 57 -0.74 -11.25 5.45
CA GLU A 57 -0.24 -11.21 4.07
C GLU A 57 -1.39 -11.02 3.07
N MET A 58 -1.37 -9.88 2.37
CA MET A 58 -2.32 -9.58 1.29
C MET A 58 -1.86 -10.19 -0.04
N TYR A 59 -2.79 -10.86 -0.73
CA TYR A 59 -2.54 -11.44 -2.06
C TYR A 59 -1.25 -12.30 -2.12
N PRO A 60 -1.17 -13.37 -1.31
CA PRO A 60 -0.02 -14.27 -1.23
C PRO A 60 0.27 -15.02 -2.54
N GLY A 61 -0.72 -15.05 -3.45
CA GLY A 61 -0.64 -15.79 -4.68
C GLY A 61 -0.52 -17.29 -4.41
N MET A 62 0.61 -17.88 -4.79
CA MET A 62 0.85 -19.31 -4.61
C MET A 62 1.49 -19.65 -3.26
N GLY A 63 1.80 -18.64 -2.44
CA GLY A 63 2.35 -18.82 -1.09
C GLY A 63 3.88 -18.82 -1.02
N VAL A 64 4.59 -18.31 -2.02
CA VAL A 64 6.06 -18.23 -2.01
C VAL A 64 6.55 -17.27 -0.92
N TRP A 65 5.93 -16.09 -0.83
CA TRP A 65 6.24 -15.13 0.23
C TRP A 65 5.79 -15.64 1.61
N SER A 66 4.61 -16.26 1.70
CA SER A 66 4.14 -16.98 2.90
C SER A 66 5.15 -18.02 3.40
N THR A 67 5.72 -18.79 2.48
CA THR A 67 6.74 -19.80 2.79
C THR A 67 8.02 -19.15 3.33
N ALA A 68 8.45 -18.04 2.74
CA ALA A 68 9.63 -17.31 3.21
C ALA A 68 9.41 -16.71 4.61
N LEU A 69 8.22 -16.16 4.89
CA LEU A 69 7.83 -15.68 6.23
C LEU A 69 7.90 -16.82 7.26
N ALA A 70 7.28 -17.97 6.96
CA ALA A 70 7.32 -19.14 7.83
C ALA A 70 8.76 -19.66 8.05
N CYS A 71 9.57 -19.74 6.99
CA CYS A 71 11.01 -20.09 7.06
C CYS A 71 11.82 -19.14 7.95
N ALA A 72 11.44 -17.86 7.99
CA ALA A 72 12.10 -16.87 8.83
C ALA A 72 11.68 -16.96 10.30
N GLY A 73 10.80 -17.91 10.64
CA GLY A 73 10.40 -18.20 12.01
C GLY A 73 9.19 -17.41 12.48
N PHE A 74 8.38 -16.84 11.58
CA PHE A 74 7.13 -16.20 12.00
C PHE A 74 6.25 -17.17 12.78
N LYS A 75 5.67 -16.70 13.91
CA LYS A 75 4.74 -17.49 14.73
C LYS A 75 3.55 -17.97 13.90
N ARG A 76 3.04 -17.08 13.04
CA ARG A 76 1.82 -17.27 12.25
C ARG A 76 1.88 -16.43 10.99
N VAL A 77 1.35 -16.94 9.89
CA VAL A 77 1.16 -16.23 8.62
C VAL A 77 -0.31 -16.36 8.21
N LEU A 78 -1.06 -15.26 8.29
CA LEU A 78 -2.45 -15.18 7.84
C LEU A 78 -2.49 -14.69 6.39
N ALA A 79 -2.66 -15.62 5.46
CA ALA A 79 -2.59 -15.40 4.03
C ALA A 79 -3.99 -15.12 3.43
N ILE A 80 -4.25 -13.89 3.01
CA ILE A 80 -5.56 -13.43 2.56
C ILE A 80 -5.61 -13.38 1.02
N GLU A 81 -6.36 -14.30 0.41
CA GLU A 81 -6.42 -14.47 -1.04
C GLU A 81 -7.86 -14.50 -1.58
N ALA A 82 -8.16 -13.65 -2.56
CA ALA A 82 -9.46 -13.57 -3.20
C ALA A 82 -9.58 -14.45 -4.45
N MET A 83 -8.45 -14.75 -5.10
CA MET A 83 -8.46 -15.42 -6.39
C MET A 83 -8.63 -16.93 -6.25
N ASN A 84 -9.80 -17.45 -6.65
CA ASN A 84 -10.11 -18.88 -6.64
C ASN A 84 -9.08 -19.76 -7.37
N SER A 85 -8.49 -19.27 -8.47
CA SER A 85 -7.46 -20.02 -9.21
C SER A 85 -6.14 -20.20 -8.45
N LEU A 86 -5.89 -19.37 -7.43
CA LEU A 86 -4.68 -19.43 -6.60
C LEU A 86 -4.92 -20.18 -5.28
N GLN A 87 -6.19 -20.40 -4.90
CA GLN A 87 -6.56 -21.14 -3.69
C GLN A 87 -6.00 -22.56 -3.66
N GLY A 88 -6.04 -23.29 -4.78
CA GLY A 88 -5.52 -24.66 -4.85
C GLY A 88 -4.02 -24.74 -4.52
N PRO A 89 -3.14 -24.05 -5.28
CA PRO A 89 -1.71 -23.99 -5.00
C PRO A 89 -1.39 -23.44 -3.60
N LEU A 90 -2.11 -22.42 -3.14
CA LEU A 90 -1.91 -21.85 -1.80
C LEU A 90 -2.25 -22.87 -0.70
N LYS A 91 -3.34 -23.64 -0.83
CA LYS A 91 -3.70 -24.71 0.11
C LYS A 91 -2.65 -25.81 0.19
N GLN A 92 -2.02 -26.16 -0.93
CA GLN A 92 -0.91 -27.12 -0.94
C GLN A 92 0.29 -26.57 -0.15
N THR A 93 0.59 -25.29 -0.32
CA THR A 93 1.65 -24.61 0.46
C THR A 93 1.32 -24.60 1.95
N ALA A 94 0.09 -24.23 2.32
CA ALA A 94 -0.35 -24.20 3.72
C ALA A 94 -0.30 -25.58 4.39
N ALA A 95 -0.72 -26.64 3.68
CA ALA A 95 -0.70 -28.01 4.21
C ALA A 95 0.72 -28.50 4.58
N LEU A 96 1.75 -27.97 3.93
CA LEU A 96 3.15 -28.31 4.23
C LEU A 96 3.74 -27.50 5.38
N SER A 97 3.05 -26.45 5.84
CA SER A 97 3.55 -25.49 6.84
C SER A 97 3.35 -25.89 8.30
N GLU A 98 2.80 -27.08 8.56
CA GLU A 98 2.50 -27.57 9.91
C GLU A 98 1.64 -26.59 10.74
N GLY A 99 0.74 -25.86 10.06
CA GLY A 99 -0.19 -24.92 10.70
C GLY A 99 0.32 -23.49 10.85
N ILE A 100 1.55 -23.18 10.41
CA ILE A 100 2.08 -21.81 10.46
C ILE A 100 1.36 -20.89 9.45
N ILE A 101 1.07 -21.41 8.25
CA ILE A 101 0.38 -20.66 7.19
C ILE A 101 -1.10 -21.01 7.22
N GLU A 102 -1.94 -20.02 7.49
CA GLU A 102 -3.40 -20.12 7.52
C GLU A 102 -3.99 -19.30 6.37
N ILE A 103 -5.03 -19.83 5.72
CA ILE A 103 -5.61 -19.21 4.53
C ILE A 103 -6.97 -18.63 4.85
N VAL A 104 -7.16 -17.37 4.45
CA VAL A 104 -8.43 -16.67 4.50
C VAL A 104 -8.87 -16.36 3.07
N THR A 105 -10.06 -16.82 2.70
CA THR A 105 -10.66 -16.49 1.40
C THR A 105 -11.42 -15.17 1.50
N ALA A 106 -10.72 -14.05 1.27
CA ALA A 106 -11.30 -12.70 1.29
C ALA A 106 -10.51 -11.76 0.36
N ASP A 107 -11.02 -10.56 0.09
CA ASP A 107 -10.34 -9.54 -0.72
C ASP A 107 -9.75 -8.42 0.16
N PRO A 108 -8.41 -8.29 0.28
CA PRO A 108 -7.76 -7.18 1.00
C PRO A 108 -8.15 -5.78 0.50
N TYR A 109 -8.75 -5.64 -0.67
CA TYR A 109 -9.25 -4.36 -1.18
C TYR A 109 -10.59 -3.93 -0.56
N VAL A 110 -11.38 -4.84 0.01
CA VAL A 110 -12.70 -4.50 0.57
C VAL A 110 -12.63 -4.30 2.07
N TRP A 111 -13.38 -3.31 2.57
CA TRP A 111 -13.40 -2.94 3.99
C TRP A 111 -13.87 -4.07 4.91
N GLU A 112 -14.80 -4.90 4.43
CA GLU A 112 -15.35 -6.03 5.18
C GLU A 112 -14.27 -7.00 5.65
N THR A 113 -13.20 -7.21 4.86
CA THR A 113 -12.05 -8.02 5.25
C THR A 113 -11.42 -7.52 6.55
N TYR A 114 -11.30 -6.20 6.73
CA TYR A 114 -10.71 -5.61 7.93
C TYR A 114 -11.68 -5.54 9.10
N SER A 115 -12.98 -5.45 8.84
CA SER A 115 -14.01 -5.65 9.86
C SER A 115 -13.94 -7.07 10.43
N ASN A 116 -13.77 -8.07 9.57
CA ASN A 116 -13.66 -9.47 9.98
C ASN A 116 -12.34 -9.76 10.70
N LEU A 117 -11.25 -9.05 10.38
CA LEU A 117 -9.98 -9.17 11.12
C LEU A 117 -10.08 -8.72 12.59
N LYS A 118 -11.14 -8.02 12.99
CA LYS A 118 -11.42 -7.74 14.41
C LYS A 118 -11.99 -8.95 15.14
N ASP A 119 -12.56 -9.90 14.42
CA ASP A 119 -13.06 -11.14 15.01
C ASP A 119 -11.85 -11.96 15.50
N PRO A 120 -11.80 -12.36 16.79
CA PRO A 120 -10.71 -13.17 17.32
C PRO A 120 -10.50 -14.49 16.57
N SER A 121 -11.51 -15.01 15.88
CA SER A 121 -11.37 -16.20 15.03
C SER A 121 -10.48 -15.99 13.79
N TRP A 122 -10.25 -14.74 13.37
CA TRP A 122 -9.39 -14.40 12.25
C TRP A 122 -7.99 -14.05 12.71
N LEU A 123 -7.82 -12.94 13.44
CA LEU A 123 -6.50 -12.42 13.80
C LEU A 123 -6.03 -12.87 15.19
N GLY A 124 -6.91 -13.48 15.98
CA GLY A 124 -6.72 -13.64 17.42
C GLY A 124 -6.96 -12.32 18.14
N GLU A 125 -6.37 -12.18 19.32
CA GLU A 125 -6.42 -10.97 20.13
C GLU A 125 -5.03 -10.32 20.12
N PRO A 126 -4.64 -9.61 19.03
CA PRO A 126 -3.38 -8.89 19.03
C PRO A 126 -3.40 -7.84 20.14
N GLN A 127 -2.26 -7.62 20.77
CA GLN A 127 -2.12 -6.53 21.75
C GLN A 127 -2.40 -5.20 21.04
N GLU A 128 -3.39 -4.45 21.50
CA GLU A 128 -3.50 -3.04 21.11
C GLU A 128 -2.33 -2.28 21.73
N ASP A 129 -1.54 -1.63 20.89
CA ASP A 129 -0.33 -0.94 21.33
C ASP A 129 -0.38 0.56 21.01
N SER A 130 0.38 1.34 21.78
CA SER A 130 0.52 2.77 21.58
C SER A 130 1.06 3.07 20.18
N TRP A 131 0.47 4.07 19.51
CA TRP A 131 0.96 4.55 18.22
C TRP A 131 2.41 5.08 18.29
N GLU A 132 2.90 5.40 19.48
CA GLU A 132 4.26 5.92 19.70
C GLU A 132 5.35 4.91 19.33
N HIS A 133 5.08 3.60 19.41
CA HIS A 133 6.05 2.54 19.15
C HIS A 133 5.60 1.66 17.99
N VAL A 134 6.56 1.06 17.27
CA VAL A 134 6.24 0.10 16.21
C VAL A 134 5.66 -1.14 16.84
N HIS A 135 4.52 -1.61 16.30
CA HIS A 135 3.80 -2.76 16.85
C HIS A 135 4.72 -3.98 16.97
N PRO A 136 4.80 -4.62 18.16
CA PRO A 136 5.71 -5.74 18.41
C PRO A 136 5.25 -7.03 17.73
N ASP A 137 3.93 -7.28 17.70
CA ASP A 137 3.38 -8.57 17.30
C ASP A 137 2.87 -8.64 15.86
N LEU A 138 2.45 -7.53 15.26
CA LEU A 138 1.89 -7.53 13.91
C LEU A 138 2.94 -7.11 12.87
N PHE A 139 2.87 -7.73 11.70
CA PHE A 139 3.60 -7.31 10.50
C PHE A 139 2.68 -7.41 9.29
N TYR A 140 2.40 -6.29 8.64
CA TYR A 140 1.51 -6.28 7.48
C TYR A 140 2.34 -6.38 6.19
N THR A 141 1.97 -7.27 5.28
CA THR A 141 2.82 -7.53 4.11
C THR A 141 2.04 -8.09 2.94
N GLY A 142 2.70 -8.36 1.82
CA GLY A 142 2.14 -9.06 0.67
C GLY A 142 2.51 -8.43 -0.66
N THR A 143 1.68 -8.66 -1.67
CA THR A 143 1.94 -8.22 -3.04
C THR A 143 0.88 -7.24 -3.51
N ILE A 144 1.29 -6.03 -3.89
CA ILE A 144 0.40 -5.05 -4.52
C ILE A 144 0.24 -5.39 -6.00
N PRO A 145 -0.99 -5.60 -6.50
CA PRO A 145 -1.21 -5.86 -7.92
C PRO A 145 -0.67 -4.71 -8.79
N ALA A 146 0.12 -5.02 -9.83
CA ALA A 146 0.59 -4.06 -10.84
C ALA A 146 -0.54 -3.57 -11.77
N THR A 147 -1.60 -3.00 -11.19
CA THR A 147 -2.80 -2.52 -11.87
C THR A 147 -3.29 -1.24 -11.19
N GLY A 148 -4.20 -0.50 -11.84
CA GLY A 148 -4.84 0.65 -11.21
C GLY A 148 -5.54 0.33 -9.88
N LYS A 149 -6.12 -0.88 -9.73
CA LYS A 149 -6.71 -1.34 -8.46
C LYS A 149 -5.65 -1.47 -7.36
N GLY A 150 -4.42 -1.86 -7.69
CA GLY A 150 -3.33 -1.91 -6.72
C GLY A 150 -2.81 -0.54 -6.30
N GLU A 151 -2.80 0.44 -7.22
CA GLU A 151 -2.50 1.83 -6.86
C GLU A 151 -3.58 2.42 -5.94
N LEU A 152 -4.85 2.10 -6.20
CA LEU A 152 -5.96 2.46 -5.31
C LEU A 152 -5.84 1.76 -3.94
N LEU A 153 -5.46 0.49 -3.89
CA LEU A 153 -5.20 -0.23 -2.64
C LEU A 153 -4.11 0.48 -1.83
N LEU A 154 -2.98 0.84 -2.46
CA LEU A 154 -1.92 1.56 -1.76
C LEU A 154 -2.39 2.94 -1.26
N ALA A 155 -3.14 3.69 -2.07
CA ALA A 155 -3.72 4.95 -1.61
C ALA A 155 -4.62 4.75 -0.39
N GLN A 156 -5.46 3.71 -0.39
CA GLN A 156 -6.29 3.33 0.75
C GLN A 156 -5.44 2.97 1.97
N LEU A 157 -4.38 2.18 1.80
CA LEU A 157 -3.50 1.79 2.89
C LEU A 157 -2.82 3.00 3.54
N TYR A 158 -2.33 3.97 2.76
CA TYR A 158 -1.78 5.20 3.33
C TYR A 158 -2.86 6.04 4.05
N GLY A 159 -4.08 6.10 3.50
CA GLY A 159 -5.22 6.71 4.20
C GLY A 159 -5.53 6.01 5.52
N CYS A 160 -5.45 4.67 5.56
CA CYS A 160 -5.60 3.89 6.78
C CYS A 160 -4.48 4.15 7.79
N ILE A 161 -3.24 4.34 7.32
CA ILE A 161 -2.10 4.70 8.18
C ILE A 161 -2.38 6.05 8.86
N PHE A 162 -2.75 7.06 8.08
CA PHE A 162 -3.02 8.40 8.62
C PHE A 162 -4.18 8.37 9.63
N ASN A 163 -5.30 7.74 9.24
CA ASN A 163 -6.53 7.72 10.05
C ASN A 163 -6.55 6.62 11.11
N ARG A 164 -5.48 5.83 11.25
CA ARG A 164 -5.39 4.68 12.18
C ARG A 164 -6.56 3.70 12.01
N ALA A 165 -6.86 3.37 10.77
CA ALA A 165 -7.96 2.47 10.38
C ALA A 165 -7.44 1.11 9.90
N ALA A 166 -8.35 0.15 9.69
CA ALA A 166 -8.02 -1.20 9.23
C ALA A 166 -6.93 -1.84 10.10
N MET A 167 -5.83 -2.33 9.53
CA MET A 167 -4.72 -2.91 10.29
C MET A 167 -4.04 -1.92 11.26
N PHE A 168 -4.15 -0.62 11.00
CA PHE A 168 -3.50 0.43 11.79
C PHE A 168 -4.35 0.88 12.99
N GLN A 169 -5.55 0.31 13.17
CA GLN A 169 -6.32 0.48 14.39
C GLN A 169 -5.71 -0.28 15.58
N PHE A 170 -4.92 -1.33 15.32
CA PHE A 170 -4.23 -2.12 16.34
C PHE A 170 -2.95 -1.45 16.85
N GLY A 171 -2.53 -0.35 16.23
CA GLY A 171 -1.30 0.37 16.55
C GLY A 171 -0.45 0.63 15.31
N ARG A 172 0.81 1.03 15.53
CA ARG A 172 1.73 1.41 14.44
C ARG A 172 2.36 0.19 13.78
N VAL A 173 1.55 -0.56 13.03
CA VAL A 173 1.94 -1.82 12.40
C VAL A 173 3.00 -1.58 11.30
N PRO A 174 4.19 -2.20 11.38
CA PRO A 174 5.20 -2.11 10.33
C PRO A 174 4.74 -2.85 9.06
N MET A 175 5.08 -2.31 7.89
CA MET A 175 4.67 -2.88 6.60
C MET A 175 5.84 -3.11 5.64
N ALA A 176 5.78 -4.17 4.84
CA ALA A 176 6.59 -4.28 3.63
C ALA A 176 5.82 -4.98 2.52
N VAL A 177 5.86 -4.45 1.30
CA VAL A 177 5.08 -4.99 0.18
C VAL A 177 5.91 -5.12 -1.08
N TRP A 178 5.69 -6.19 -1.82
CA TRP A 178 6.14 -6.33 -3.19
C TRP A 178 5.29 -5.41 -4.06
N CYS A 179 5.93 -4.46 -4.74
CA CYS A 179 5.24 -3.48 -5.58
C CYS A 179 5.97 -3.30 -6.90
N SER A 180 5.25 -2.93 -7.96
CA SER A 180 5.87 -2.70 -9.26
C SER A 180 6.82 -1.50 -9.22
N ALA A 181 7.93 -1.56 -9.95
CA ALA A 181 8.90 -0.46 -10.05
C ALA A 181 8.24 0.84 -10.51
N THR A 182 7.26 0.77 -11.43
CA THR A 182 6.46 1.92 -11.88
C THR A 182 5.69 2.59 -10.73
N THR A 183 5.09 1.81 -9.83
CA THR A 183 4.35 2.34 -8.68
C THR A 183 5.31 2.91 -7.63
N ILE A 184 6.45 2.25 -7.38
CA ILE A 184 7.48 2.75 -6.47
C ILE A 184 8.06 4.08 -6.97
N ASN A 185 8.33 4.20 -8.28
CA ASN A 185 8.77 5.44 -8.91
C ASN A 185 7.78 6.60 -8.70
N LYS A 186 6.48 6.33 -8.53
CA LYS A 186 5.49 7.35 -8.16
C LYS A 186 5.57 7.68 -6.66
N ILE A 187 5.57 6.68 -5.79
CA ILE A 187 5.58 6.86 -4.32
C ILE A 187 6.81 7.66 -3.87
N MET A 188 7.97 7.37 -4.46
CA MET A 188 9.27 7.93 -4.09
C MET A 188 9.64 9.19 -4.88
N ALA A 189 8.72 9.73 -5.70
CA ALA A 189 9.01 10.85 -6.58
C ALA A 189 9.21 12.17 -5.82
N VAL A 190 10.36 12.81 -5.99
CA VAL A 190 10.65 14.12 -5.38
C VAL A 190 10.03 15.30 -6.15
N PRO A 191 9.91 16.50 -5.55
CA PRO A 191 9.45 17.69 -6.28
C PRO A 191 10.17 17.92 -7.61
N GLY A 192 9.42 18.31 -8.64
CA GLY A 192 9.89 18.47 -10.01
C GLY A 192 9.93 17.16 -10.83
N ASN A 193 9.86 15.99 -10.18
CA ASN A 193 9.84 14.72 -10.90
C ASN A 193 8.52 14.50 -11.65
N MET A 194 8.61 14.03 -12.91
CA MET A 194 7.45 13.79 -13.76
C MET A 194 6.52 12.66 -13.27
N SER A 195 7.01 11.72 -12.46
CA SER A 195 6.21 10.65 -11.86
C SER A 195 5.46 11.09 -10.60
N ARG A 196 5.77 12.27 -10.05
CA ARG A 196 5.12 12.80 -8.85
C ARG A 196 3.62 12.99 -9.06
N CYS A 197 2.84 12.53 -8.09
CA CYS A 197 1.39 12.51 -8.13
C CYS A 197 0.79 12.60 -6.72
N LYS A 198 -0.54 12.54 -6.61
CA LYS A 198 -1.24 12.52 -5.31
C LYS A 198 -0.70 11.43 -4.39
N LEU A 199 -0.49 10.22 -4.92
CA LEU A 199 -0.03 9.07 -4.13
C LEU A 199 1.31 9.33 -3.45
N THR A 200 2.22 10.08 -4.10
CA THR A 200 3.48 10.53 -3.51
C THR A 200 3.24 11.35 -2.24
N LEU A 201 2.41 12.39 -2.32
CA LEU A 201 2.16 13.32 -1.22
C LEU A 201 1.49 12.63 -0.03
N VAL A 202 0.56 11.73 -0.31
CA VAL A 202 -0.12 10.92 0.73
C VAL A 202 0.88 10.01 1.44
N ALA A 203 1.81 9.37 0.71
CA ALA A 203 2.84 8.53 1.29
C ALA A 203 3.84 9.35 2.14
N GLU A 204 4.35 10.48 1.61
CA GLU A 204 5.26 11.39 2.31
C GLU A 204 4.64 11.96 3.59
N ALA A 205 3.33 12.19 3.61
CA ALA A 205 2.62 12.77 4.76
C ALA A 205 2.61 11.87 6.01
N CYS A 206 2.65 10.54 5.83
CA CYS A 206 2.38 9.60 6.91
C CYS A 206 3.39 8.44 7.05
N THR A 207 4.36 8.31 6.15
CA THR A 207 5.30 7.18 6.15
C THR A 207 6.73 7.58 5.79
N THR A 208 7.69 6.76 6.22
CA THR A 208 8.99 6.63 5.55
C THR A 208 8.99 5.37 4.69
N SER A 209 9.43 5.50 3.44
CA SER A 209 9.47 4.40 2.47
C SER A 209 10.91 4.12 2.02
N GLU A 210 11.28 2.84 1.92
CA GLU A 210 12.62 2.38 1.56
C GLU A 210 12.52 1.17 0.62
N VAL A 211 13.23 1.20 -0.51
CA VAL A 211 13.37 0.02 -1.37
C VAL A 211 14.45 -0.88 -0.78
N VAL A 212 14.06 -2.09 -0.39
CA VAL A 212 14.91 -3.04 0.33
C VAL A 212 15.55 -4.05 -0.61
N LEU A 213 14.85 -4.43 -1.68
CA LEU A 213 15.33 -5.40 -2.66
C LEU A 213 14.68 -5.16 -4.02
N GLU A 214 15.45 -5.26 -5.10
CA GLU A 214 14.94 -5.32 -6.47
C GLU A 214 14.90 -6.77 -6.94
N ALA A 215 13.74 -7.26 -7.36
CA ALA A 215 13.61 -8.61 -7.90
C ALA A 215 13.96 -8.63 -9.39
N ARG A 216 14.40 -9.79 -9.87
CA ARG A 216 14.49 -10.03 -11.32
C ARG A 216 13.08 -10.19 -11.86
N THR A 217 12.86 -9.80 -13.12
CA THR A 217 11.57 -10.01 -13.78
C THR A 217 11.14 -11.48 -13.80
N SER A 218 12.11 -12.40 -13.86
CA SER A 218 11.90 -13.85 -13.79
C SER A 218 11.45 -14.36 -12.42
N ASP A 219 11.55 -13.55 -11.37
CA ASP A 219 11.11 -13.95 -10.02
C ASP A 219 9.59 -13.87 -9.86
N PHE A 220 8.90 -13.22 -10.81
CA PHE A 220 7.46 -13.06 -10.85
C PHE A 220 6.83 -13.70 -12.09
N TYR A 221 5.56 -14.13 -11.96
CA TYR A 221 4.72 -14.56 -13.07
C TYR A 221 3.38 -13.79 -13.10
N PRO A 222 2.97 -13.24 -14.26
CA PRO A 222 3.82 -12.95 -15.43
C PRO A 222 5.08 -12.15 -15.05
N GLN A 223 6.06 -12.11 -15.95
CA GLN A 223 7.30 -11.40 -15.69
C GLN A 223 7.01 -9.91 -15.47
N TYR A 224 7.36 -9.41 -14.28
CA TYR A 224 7.17 -8.02 -13.89
C TYR A 224 8.39 -7.53 -13.11
N GLU A 225 8.71 -6.25 -13.28
CA GLU A 225 9.69 -5.56 -12.44
C GLU A 225 9.03 -5.19 -11.11
N TYR A 226 9.27 -6.01 -10.09
CA TYR A 226 8.83 -5.75 -8.72
C TYR A 226 10.04 -5.46 -7.83
N GLN A 227 9.82 -4.63 -6.83
CA GLN A 227 10.78 -4.40 -5.76
C GLN A 227 10.04 -4.54 -4.42
N LEU A 228 10.78 -4.88 -3.37
CA LEU A 228 10.28 -4.96 -2.01
C LEU A 228 10.39 -3.58 -1.36
N LEU A 229 9.26 -2.96 -1.09
CA LEU A 229 9.17 -1.64 -0.47
C LEU A 229 8.83 -1.82 1.01
N LYS A 230 9.72 -1.37 1.90
CA LYS A 230 9.45 -1.24 3.33
C LYS A 230 8.77 0.10 3.58
N ILE A 231 7.64 0.06 4.27
CA ILE A 231 6.82 1.23 4.61
C ILE A 231 6.69 1.26 6.12
N THR A 232 7.24 2.30 6.74
CA THR A 232 7.14 2.51 8.19
C THR A 232 6.25 3.70 8.47
N PRO A 233 5.07 3.50 9.07
CA PRO A 233 4.24 4.60 9.55
C PRO A 233 4.99 5.54 10.50
N LEU A 234 4.80 6.84 10.31
CA LEU A 234 5.33 7.87 11.19
C LEU A 234 4.56 7.85 12.52
N SER A 235 5.26 8.06 13.64
CA SER A 235 4.61 8.27 14.95
C SER A 235 3.80 9.57 14.97
N THR A 236 4.23 10.56 14.20
CA THR A 236 3.53 11.84 14.03
C THR A 236 3.51 12.17 12.53
N PRO A 237 2.32 12.32 11.93
CA PRO A 237 2.22 12.78 10.54
C PRO A 237 2.91 14.13 10.34
N VAL A 238 3.47 14.34 9.15
CA VAL A 238 4.19 15.59 8.81
C VAL A 238 3.21 16.74 8.53
N VAL A 239 2.05 16.41 7.98
CA VAL A 239 0.99 17.34 7.59
C VAL A 239 0.18 17.76 8.82
N LYS A 240 -0.07 19.06 8.95
CA LYS A 240 -0.81 19.66 10.07
C LYS A 240 -2.28 19.93 9.73
N ALA A 241 -2.60 20.15 8.46
CA ALA A 241 -3.97 20.33 8.02
C ALA A 241 -4.83 19.10 8.34
N PRO A 242 -6.14 19.27 8.61
CA PRO A 242 -7.06 18.14 8.67
C PRO A 242 -6.95 17.27 7.41
N TRP A 243 -6.98 15.94 7.58
CA TRP A 243 -6.70 15.01 6.50
C TRP A 243 -7.59 15.21 5.28
N ASP A 244 -8.90 15.34 5.51
CA ASP A 244 -9.88 15.51 4.43
C ASP A 244 -9.64 16.80 3.65
N THR A 245 -9.24 17.88 4.35
CA THR A 245 -8.85 19.15 3.75
C THR A 245 -7.57 18.99 2.92
N PHE A 246 -6.54 18.33 3.47
CA PHE A 246 -5.30 18.08 2.75
C PHE A 246 -5.55 17.24 1.48
N GLU A 247 -6.29 16.14 1.61
CA GLU A 247 -6.67 15.27 0.51
C GLU A 247 -7.47 15.99 -0.58
N TYR A 248 -8.40 16.86 -0.18
CA TYR A 248 -9.16 17.71 -1.09
C TYR A 248 -8.21 18.62 -1.88
N VAL A 249 -7.34 19.36 -1.19
CA VAL A 249 -6.41 20.31 -1.82
C VAL A 249 -5.47 19.60 -2.79
N ILE A 250 -4.78 18.55 -2.36
CA ILE A 250 -3.82 17.86 -3.26
C ILE A 250 -4.51 17.21 -4.46
N ARG A 251 -5.76 16.74 -4.29
CA ARG A 251 -6.55 16.15 -5.38
C ARG A 251 -6.85 17.19 -6.45
N HIS A 252 -7.24 18.39 -6.06
CA HIS A 252 -7.57 19.48 -6.99
C HIS A 252 -6.33 20.08 -7.63
N LEU A 253 -5.23 20.25 -6.89
CA LEU A 253 -4.02 20.87 -7.42
C LEU A 253 -3.26 19.93 -8.36
N MET A 254 -3.08 18.66 -7.97
CA MET A 254 -2.20 17.72 -8.70
C MET A 254 -2.72 17.30 -10.08
N VAL A 255 -3.97 17.61 -10.45
CA VAL A 255 -4.48 17.41 -11.83
C VAL A 255 -3.72 18.24 -12.85
N ALA A 256 -3.20 19.40 -12.44
CA ALA A 256 -2.55 20.38 -13.31
C ALA A 256 -1.10 20.65 -12.87
N LYS A 257 -0.34 19.59 -12.58
CA LYS A 257 1.02 19.67 -12.00
C LYS A 257 2.05 20.51 -12.77
N LYS A 258 1.80 20.83 -14.05
CA LYS A 258 2.69 21.69 -14.87
C LYS A 258 2.32 23.18 -14.82
N GLN A 259 1.25 23.53 -14.11
CA GLN A 259 0.75 24.90 -14.02
C GLN A 259 1.19 25.56 -12.72
N LYS A 260 1.16 26.88 -12.69
CA LYS A 260 1.43 27.71 -11.51
C LYS A 260 0.30 27.58 -10.49
N LEU A 261 0.62 27.58 -9.19
CA LEU A 261 -0.39 27.57 -8.11
C LEU A 261 -1.40 28.71 -8.27
N SER A 262 -0.93 29.93 -8.56
CA SER A 262 -1.75 31.13 -8.77
C SER A 262 -2.87 30.96 -9.80
N LYS A 263 -2.66 30.10 -10.80
CA LYS A 263 -3.65 29.81 -11.85
C LYS A 263 -4.65 28.73 -11.45
N ILE A 264 -4.19 27.72 -10.70
CA ILE A 264 -4.97 26.51 -10.40
C ILE A 264 -5.76 26.63 -9.10
N ILE A 265 -5.36 27.52 -8.17
CA ILE A 265 -5.99 27.68 -6.86
C ILE A 265 -7.51 27.88 -6.92
N LYS A 266 -8.02 28.50 -7.99
CA LYS A 266 -9.46 28.74 -8.22
C LYS A 266 -10.27 27.45 -8.28
N GLY A 267 -9.63 26.32 -8.61
CA GLY A 267 -10.24 25.00 -8.61
C GLY A 267 -10.63 24.50 -7.22
N LEU A 268 -10.13 25.11 -6.14
CA LEU A 268 -10.53 24.79 -4.77
C LEU A 268 -11.88 25.41 -4.36
N GLY A 269 -12.39 26.37 -5.13
CA GLY A 269 -13.67 27.03 -4.88
C GLY A 269 -13.66 28.51 -5.27
N PRO A 270 -14.85 29.12 -5.42
CA PRO A 270 -14.95 30.54 -5.78
C PRO A 270 -14.29 31.46 -4.74
N GLY A 271 -13.31 32.26 -5.15
CA GLY A 271 -12.59 33.18 -4.26
C GLY A 271 -11.40 32.58 -3.52
N ALA A 272 -11.01 31.34 -3.84
CA ALA A 272 -9.84 30.67 -3.24
C ALA A 272 -8.52 31.42 -3.48
N GLU A 273 -8.47 32.39 -4.40
CA GLU A 273 -7.31 33.27 -4.63
C GLU A 273 -6.87 34.02 -3.37
N ILE A 274 -7.77 34.24 -2.40
CA ILE A 274 -7.42 34.84 -1.11
C ILE A 274 -6.33 34.04 -0.38
N ILE A 275 -6.26 32.73 -0.60
CA ILE A 275 -5.25 31.84 0.00
C ILE A 275 -3.84 32.25 -0.43
N LEU A 276 -3.66 32.71 -1.67
CA LEU A 276 -2.37 33.13 -2.21
C LEU A 276 -1.77 34.32 -1.44
N THR A 277 -2.62 35.14 -0.81
CA THR A 277 -2.18 36.29 0.01
C THR A 277 -1.73 35.87 1.41
N ARG A 278 -1.96 34.61 1.80
CA ARG A 278 -1.74 34.08 3.16
C ARG A 278 -0.72 32.96 3.22
N ILE A 279 -0.04 32.65 2.12
CA ILE A 279 1.08 31.70 2.07
C ILE A 279 2.40 32.45 2.15
N ASP A 280 3.46 31.76 2.57
CA ASP A 280 4.81 32.29 2.81
C ASP A 280 5.82 31.91 1.71
N PHE A 281 5.33 31.42 0.57
CA PHE A 281 6.14 31.04 -0.59
C PHE A 281 5.55 31.62 -1.88
N ASP A 282 6.33 31.59 -2.97
CA ASP A 282 5.94 32.18 -4.26
C ASP A 282 4.65 31.54 -4.82
N PRO A 283 3.55 32.30 -4.97
CA PRO A 283 2.30 31.83 -5.58
C PRO A 283 2.45 31.35 -7.02
N ASP A 284 3.53 31.71 -7.71
CA ASP A 284 3.81 31.29 -9.07
C ASP A 284 4.65 30.00 -9.16
N THR A 285 4.96 29.37 -8.02
CA THR A 285 5.57 28.04 -7.95
C THR A 285 4.73 27.04 -8.76
N ILE A 286 5.40 26.22 -9.57
CA ILE A 286 4.74 25.16 -10.35
C ILE A 286 4.29 24.05 -9.39
N ILE A 287 3.04 23.60 -9.53
CA ILE A 287 2.43 22.60 -8.62
C ILE A 287 3.31 21.35 -8.44
N GLY A 288 3.89 20.81 -9.53
CA GLY A 288 4.75 19.62 -9.48
C GLY A 288 6.05 19.82 -8.71
N GLU A 289 6.50 21.06 -8.54
CA GLU A 289 7.71 21.48 -7.83
C GLU A 289 7.44 21.86 -6.36
N MET A 290 6.18 21.97 -5.96
CA MET A 290 5.82 22.30 -4.57
C MET A 290 6.19 21.17 -3.61
N THR A 291 6.89 21.47 -2.53
CA THR A 291 7.17 20.54 -1.43
C THR A 291 5.90 20.11 -0.67
N LEU A 292 5.96 19.02 0.09
CA LEU A 292 4.85 18.60 0.95
C LEU A 292 4.42 19.71 1.92
N SER A 293 5.37 20.43 2.52
CA SER A 293 5.08 21.53 3.44
C SER A 293 4.36 22.70 2.76
N GLN A 294 4.64 22.97 1.48
CA GLN A 294 3.91 23.98 0.72
C GLN A 294 2.47 23.54 0.41
N PHE A 295 2.24 22.25 0.12
CA PHE A 295 0.88 21.71 0.02
C PHE A 295 0.12 21.78 1.36
N ASP A 296 0.77 21.42 2.46
CA ASP A 296 0.20 21.53 3.82
C ASP A 296 -0.13 22.99 4.16
N ALA A 297 0.74 23.94 3.84
CA ALA A 297 0.47 25.36 4.04
C ALA A 297 -0.78 25.83 3.27
N VAL A 298 -0.94 25.43 2.00
CA VAL A 298 -2.17 25.73 1.24
C VAL A 298 -3.39 25.07 1.89
N ALA A 299 -3.27 23.82 2.33
CA ALA A 299 -4.35 23.10 2.98
C ALA A 299 -4.79 23.75 4.31
N LEU A 300 -3.85 24.19 5.15
CA LEU A 300 -4.14 24.93 6.37
C LEU A 300 -4.89 26.23 6.07
N ARG A 301 -4.41 27.00 5.08
CA ARG A 301 -5.06 28.28 4.73
C ARG A 301 -6.42 28.09 4.07
N PHE A 302 -6.60 27.00 3.33
CA PHE A 302 -7.91 26.58 2.85
C PHE A 302 -8.83 26.18 4.02
N ASP A 303 -8.30 25.47 5.03
CA ASP A 303 -9.08 25.06 6.19
C ASP A 303 -9.59 26.25 7.02
N GLU A 304 -8.74 27.26 7.19
CA GLU A 304 -9.01 28.52 7.89
C GLU A 304 -9.91 29.49 7.08
N TRP A 305 -10.17 29.20 5.80
CA TRP A 305 -10.94 30.10 4.94
C TRP A 305 -12.44 30.02 5.27
N PRO A 306 -13.08 31.11 5.76
CA PRO A 306 -14.47 31.05 6.24
C PRO A 306 -15.51 30.72 5.16
N LEU A 307 -15.16 30.92 3.89
CA LEU A 307 -16.04 30.65 2.74
C LEU A 307 -15.63 29.39 1.98
N LYS A 308 -14.79 28.53 2.58
CA LYS A 308 -14.44 27.25 1.96
C LYS A 308 -15.71 26.42 1.70
N PRO A 309 -15.77 25.64 0.61
CA PRO A 309 -16.85 24.68 0.40
C PRO A 309 -17.06 23.79 1.63
N LEU A 310 -18.31 23.64 2.08
CA LEU A 310 -18.64 22.83 3.25
C LEU A 310 -18.52 21.33 2.95
N ASP A 311 -18.92 20.93 1.74
CA ASP A 311 -18.82 19.55 1.27
C ASP A 311 -17.53 19.37 0.48
N LEU A 312 -16.52 18.79 1.13
CA LEU A 312 -15.23 18.44 0.51
C LEU A 312 -15.26 17.06 -0.18
N ILE A 313 -16.38 16.34 -0.05
CA ILE A 313 -16.58 15.05 -0.69
C ILE A 313 -17.21 15.29 -2.06
N GLU A 314 -16.36 15.36 -3.09
CA GLU A 314 -16.83 15.12 -4.45
C GLU A 314 -16.83 13.62 -4.69
N ASP A 315 -18.01 13.03 -4.87
CA ASP A 315 -18.20 11.60 -5.15
C ASP A 315 -17.27 11.17 -6.30
N ILE A 316 -16.37 10.22 -6.01
CA ILE A 316 -15.46 9.59 -6.98
C ILE A 316 -16.24 9.02 -8.18
N TYR A 317 -17.52 8.70 -7.98
CA TYR A 317 -18.45 8.25 -9.02
C TYR A 317 -18.85 9.32 -10.04
N THR A 318 -18.89 10.60 -9.65
CA THR A 318 -19.32 11.70 -10.53
C THR A 318 -18.29 11.94 -11.65
N VAL A 319 -17.01 11.77 -11.33
CA VAL A 319 -15.90 11.92 -12.30
C VAL A 319 -15.84 10.74 -13.27
N GLU A 320 -16.14 9.51 -12.84
CA GLU A 320 -16.23 8.36 -13.75
C GLU A 320 -17.44 8.44 -14.69
N LEU A 321 -18.59 8.94 -14.21
CA LEU A 321 -19.78 9.15 -15.04
C LEU A 321 -19.58 10.28 -16.07
N ALA A 322 -18.90 11.37 -15.69
CA ALA A 322 -18.54 12.45 -16.60
C ALA A 322 -17.54 12.00 -17.70
N ASN A 323 -16.53 11.19 -17.32
CA ASN A 323 -15.56 10.68 -18.28
C ASN A 323 -16.13 9.60 -19.21
N ARG A 324 -17.13 8.83 -18.77
CA ARG A 324 -17.86 7.86 -19.64
C ARG A 324 -18.80 8.53 -20.63
N SER A 325 -19.36 9.70 -20.28
CA SER A 325 -20.24 10.46 -21.16
C SER A 325 -19.47 11.28 -22.21
N GLN A 326 -18.24 11.69 -21.93
CA GLN A 326 -17.35 12.31 -22.93
C GLN A 326 -16.71 11.32 -23.91
N LYS A 327 -16.52 10.04 -23.55
CA LYS A 327 -16.02 9.00 -24.48
C LYS A 327 -17.09 8.41 -25.41
N ARG A 328 -18.35 8.81 -25.27
CA ARG A 328 -19.50 8.37 -26.08
C ARG A 328 -20.01 9.45 -27.04
N ARG A 329 -19.27 10.55 -27.20
CA ARG A 329 -19.50 11.58 -28.22
C ARG A 329 -18.32 11.64 -29.17
#